data_AF-A0A2W2EI47-F1
#
_entry.id   AF-A0A2W2EI47-F1
#
_cell.length_a   1.000
_cell.length_b   1.000
_cell.length_c   1.000
_cell.angle_alpha   90.00
_cell.angle_beta   90.00
_cell.angle_gamma   90.00
#
_symmetry.space_group_name_H-M   'P 1'
#
loop_
_entity.id
_entity.type
_entity.pdbx_description
1 polymer ?
#
loop_
_entity_poly.entity_id
_entity_poly.type
_entity_poly.pdbx_seq_one_letter_code
_entity_poly.pdbx_strand_id
1 'polypeptide(L)'
;MIYPGQRPLGYLALADLLRDQITDGQLRPGARLPSERDLAQTYGVAAKTARAALMQLRQEGLAWAVVGYGVVVRETVEPVRVAIGPDDEMTARPPTPSEREQHEMPEGVPLLVVIHPDGTQSLYPAHLYRLTARPD
;
A
#
# COMPACT_ATOMS: atom_id res chain seq x y z
N MET A 1 24.14 19.72 -11.74
CA MET A 1 23.78 21.14 -11.64
C MET A 1 22.64 21.24 -10.64
N ILE A 2 22.93 21.67 -9.41
CA ILE A 2 21.91 21.92 -8.38
C ILE A 2 21.62 23.42 -8.46
N TYR A 3 20.38 23.82 -8.71
CA TYR A 3 20.02 25.24 -8.72
C TYR A 3 20.05 25.79 -7.29
N PRO A 4 20.89 26.79 -6.98
CA PRO A 4 20.88 27.43 -5.66
C PRO A 4 19.60 28.28 -5.53
N GLY A 5 18.68 27.86 -4.65
CA GLY A 5 17.47 28.65 -4.32
C GLY A 5 16.25 27.86 -3.86
N GLN A 6 16.15 26.57 -4.19
CA GLN A 6 15.08 25.68 -3.69
C GLN A 6 15.71 24.56 -2.87
N ARG A 7 15.28 24.37 -1.62
CA ARG A 7 15.61 23.14 -0.90
C ARG A 7 15.07 21.99 -1.75
N PRO A 8 15.89 21.00 -2.14
CA PRO A 8 15.38 19.85 -2.88
C PRO A 8 14.27 19.20 -2.05
N LEU A 9 13.12 18.94 -2.68
CA LEU A 9 12.02 18.24 -2.06
C LEU A 9 12.55 16.95 -1.41
N GLY A 10 12.33 16.80 -0.11
CA GLY A 10 12.60 15.54 0.59
C GLY A 10 11.69 14.45 0.04
N TYR A 11 12.07 13.18 0.21
CA TYR A 11 11.25 12.07 -0.29
C TYR A 11 9.84 12.07 0.34
N LEU A 12 9.71 12.51 1.60
CA LEU A 12 8.41 12.67 2.27
C LEU A 12 7.54 13.70 1.56
N ALA A 13 8.07 14.89 1.26
CA ALA A 13 7.31 15.92 0.57
C ALA A 13 6.88 15.49 -0.85
N LEU A 14 7.73 14.73 -1.56
CA LEU A 14 7.34 14.15 -2.84
C LEU A 14 6.27 13.04 -2.67
N ALA A 15 6.38 12.21 -1.65
CA ALA A 15 5.36 11.21 -1.33
C ALA A 15 4.02 11.87 -0.99
N ASP A 16 4.02 12.98 -0.24
CA ASP A 16 2.84 13.74 0.11
C ASP A 16 2.14 14.30 -1.15
N LEU A 17 2.90 14.92 -2.06
CA LEU A 17 2.36 15.43 -3.32
C LEU A 17 1.74 14.34 -4.20
N LEU A 18 2.37 13.17 -4.26
CA LEU A 18 1.85 12.04 -5.02
C LEU A 18 0.64 11.41 -4.32
N ARG A 19 0.63 11.38 -2.99
CA ARG A 19 -0.52 10.94 -2.19
C ARG A 19 -1.72 11.83 -2.46
N ASP A 20 -1.55 13.13 -2.45
CA ASP A 20 -2.62 14.09 -2.74
C ASP A 20 -3.18 13.89 -4.15
N GLN A 21 -2.32 13.64 -5.14
CA GLN A 21 -2.75 13.30 -6.50
C GLN A 21 -3.49 11.96 -6.62
N ILE A 22 -3.21 11.00 -5.72
CA ILE A 22 -3.96 9.74 -5.68
C ILE A 22 -5.33 9.97 -5.04
N THR A 23 -5.38 10.72 -3.94
CA THR A 23 -6.62 10.94 -3.17
C THR A 23 -7.59 11.89 -3.88
N ASP A 24 -7.08 12.86 -4.65
CA ASP A 24 -7.91 13.77 -5.47
C ASP A 24 -8.33 13.16 -6.83
N GLY A 25 -7.79 12.00 -7.18
CA GLY A 25 -8.12 11.24 -8.39
C GLY A 25 -7.36 11.65 -9.66
N GLN A 26 -6.38 12.55 -9.60
CA GLN A 26 -5.49 12.84 -10.73
C GLN A 26 -4.72 11.59 -11.16
N LEU A 27 -4.19 10.84 -10.19
CA LEU A 27 -3.58 9.53 -10.35
C LEU A 27 -4.61 8.47 -10.00
N ARG A 28 -5.33 8.02 -11.03
CA ARG A 28 -6.44 7.08 -10.87
C ARG A 28 -5.98 5.73 -10.33
N PRO A 29 -6.83 5.02 -9.57
CA PRO A 29 -6.56 3.64 -9.23
C PRO A 29 -6.31 2.77 -10.47
N GLY A 30 -5.32 1.86 -10.37
CA GLY A 30 -4.86 1.05 -11.51
C GLY A 30 -3.94 1.79 -12.49
N ALA A 31 -3.78 3.11 -12.37
CA ALA A 31 -2.86 3.87 -13.21
C ALA A 31 -1.40 3.63 -12.79
N ARG A 32 -0.51 3.61 -13.78
CA ARG A 32 0.93 3.56 -13.55
C ARG A 32 1.43 4.92 -13.04
N LEU A 33 2.16 4.91 -11.93
CA LEU A 33 2.90 6.08 -11.45
C LEU A 33 4.07 6.42 -12.39
N PRO A 34 4.44 7.72 -12.50
CA PRO A 34 5.62 8.11 -13.25
C PRO A 34 6.88 7.39 -12.73
N SER A 35 7.83 7.11 -13.62
CA SER A 35 9.04 6.37 -13.23
C SER A 35 9.92 7.22 -12.29
N GLU A 36 10.85 6.58 -11.58
CA GLU A 36 11.84 7.28 -10.73
C GLU A 36 12.56 8.39 -11.50
N ARG A 37 12.85 8.15 -12.79
CA ARG A 37 13.54 9.11 -13.66
C ARG A 37 12.63 10.28 -14.04
N ASP A 38 11.37 10.00 -14.35
CA ASP A 38 10.39 11.03 -14.72
C ASP A 38 10.07 11.92 -13.52
N LEU A 39 9.92 11.33 -12.34
CA LEU A 39 9.73 12.08 -11.09
C LEU A 39 10.95 12.93 -10.77
N ALA A 40 12.16 12.37 -10.89
CA ALA A 40 13.40 13.11 -10.68
C ALA A 40 13.51 14.32 -11.62
N GLN A 41 13.16 14.15 -12.89
CA GLN A 41 13.19 15.22 -13.89
C GLN A 41 12.11 16.27 -13.65
N THR A 42 10.88 15.83 -13.33
CA THR A 42 9.71 16.70 -13.14
C THR A 42 9.83 17.56 -11.88
N TYR A 43 10.26 16.97 -10.77
CA TYR A 43 10.30 17.62 -9.45
C TYR A 43 11.70 18.10 -9.06
N GLY A 44 12.70 17.95 -9.92
CA GLY A 44 14.07 18.41 -9.68
C GLY A 44 14.77 17.70 -8.52
N VAL A 45 14.44 16.42 -8.27
CA VAL A 45 15.01 15.62 -7.17
C VAL A 45 15.99 14.57 -7.69
N ALA A 46 16.81 14.01 -6.80
CA ALA A 46 17.64 12.86 -7.16
C ALA A 46 16.77 11.61 -7.39
N ALA A 47 17.15 10.72 -8.31
CA ALA A 47 16.43 9.46 -8.56
C ALA A 47 16.24 8.63 -7.28
N LYS A 48 17.24 8.60 -6.38
CA LYS A 48 17.12 7.94 -5.06
C LYS A 48 16.00 8.53 -4.19
N THR A 49 15.74 9.83 -4.30
CA THR A 49 14.68 10.53 -3.57
C THR A 49 13.32 10.16 -4.14
N ALA A 50 13.20 10.13 -5.48
CA ALA A 50 11.99 9.64 -6.15
C ALA A 50 11.70 8.17 -5.80
N ARG A 51 12.73 7.31 -5.79
CA ARG A 51 12.62 5.92 -5.36
C ARG A 51 12.12 5.80 -3.92
N ALA A 52 12.67 6.59 -3.00
CA ALA A 52 12.26 6.60 -1.60
C ALA A 52 10.79 7.07 -1.45
N ALA A 53 10.36 8.06 -2.23
CA ALA A 53 8.96 8.51 -2.24
C ALA A 53 8.01 7.41 -2.75
N LEU A 54 8.36 6.75 -3.86
CA LEU A 54 7.57 5.61 -4.37
C LEU A 54 7.55 4.44 -3.39
N MET A 55 8.66 4.18 -2.68
CA MET A 55 8.71 3.17 -1.63
C MET A 55 7.78 3.54 -0.46
N GLN A 56 7.75 4.80 -0.07
CA GLN A 56 6.85 5.29 0.98
C GLN A 56 5.38 5.04 0.61
N LEU A 57 4.94 5.39 -0.61
CA LEU A 57 3.58 5.11 -1.08
C LEU A 57 3.24 3.61 -1.10
N ARG A 58 4.23 2.75 -1.38
CA ARG A 58 4.05 1.29 -1.32
C ARG A 58 3.87 0.79 0.11
N GLN A 59 4.66 1.30 1.05
CA GLN A 59 4.53 0.97 2.47
C GLN A 59 3.20 1.43 3.05
N GLU A 60 2.68 2.58 2.58
CA GLU A 60 1.35 3.09 2.93
C GLU A 60 0.21 2.32 2.26
N GLY A 61 0.52 1.41 1.34
CA GLY A 61 -0.48 0.65 0.59
C GLY A 61 -1.20 1.46 -0.48
N LEU A 62 -0.77 2.67 -0.81
CA LEU A 62 -1.38 3.49 -1.87
C LEU A 62 -0.95 3.06 -3.27
N ALA A 63 0.16 2.35 -3.36
CA ALA A 63 0.70 1.85 -4.62
C ALA A 63 1.36 0.47 -4.44
N TRP A 64 1.63 -0.20 -5.55
CA TRP A 64 2.31 -1.50 -5.57
C TRP A 64 3.19 -1.62 -6.82
N ALA A 65 4.25 -2.42 -6.75
CA ALA A 65 5.15 -2.60 -7.88
C ALA A 65 4.80 -3.84 -8.70
N VAL A 66 4.79 -3.65 -10.02
CA VAL A 66 4.59 -4.69 -11.03
C VAL A 66 5.91 -4.88 -11.77
N VAL A 67 6.45 -6.09 -11.74
CA VAL A 67 7.71 -6.42 -12.43
C VAL A 67 7.56 -6.15 -13.93
N GLY A 68 8.52 -5.42 -14.51
CA GLY A 68 8.50 -5.04 -15.94
C GLY A 68 7.53 -3.91 -16.30
N TYR A 69 6.58 -3.55 -15.43
CA TYR A 69 5.59 -2.51 -15.70
C TYR A 69 5.75 -1.25 -14.84
N GLY A 70 6.39 -1.34 -13.66
CA GLY A 70 6.65 -0.19 -12.79
C GLY A 70 5.71 -0.13 -11.59
N VAL A 71 5.53 1.05 -11.01
CA VAL A 71 4.68 1.23 -9.81
C VAL A 71 3.27 1.64 -10.24
N VAL A 72 2.25 1.08 -9.62
CA VAL A 72 0.83 1.25 -9.97
C VAL A 72 0.04 1.69 -8.74
N VAL A 73 -0.87 2.66 -8.93
CA VAL A 73 -1.78 3.12 -7.87
C VAL A 73 -2.74 2.00 -7.50
N ARG A 74 -2.91 1.75 -6.20
CA ARG A 74 -3.79 0.70 -5.71
C ARG A 74 -5.26 1.08 -5.94
N GLU A 75 -6.05 0.09 -6.31
CA GLU A 75 -7.51 0.16 -6.26
C GLU A 75 -8.00 0.23 -4.81
N THR A 76 -8.65 1.34 -4.45
CA THR A 76 -9.33 1.45 -3.16
C THR A 76 -10.61 0.61 -3.24
N VAL A 77 -10.50 -0.68 -2.97
CA VAL A 77 -11.65 -1.56 -2.80
C VAL A 77 -12.28 -1.23 -1.45
N GLU A 78 -13.60 -0.99 -1.41
CA GLU A 78 -14.29 -0.87 -0.14
C GLU A 78 -14.19 -2.21 0.60
N PRO A 79 -13.60 -2.25 1.80
CA PRO A 79 -13.25 -3.51 2.42
C PRO A 79 -14.51 -4.27 2.84
N VAL A 80 -14.55 -5.56 2.54
CA VAL A 80 -15.60 -6.47 2.99
C VAL A 80 -15.53 -6.55 4.52
N ARG A 81 -16.63 -6.20 5.17
CA ARG A 81 -16.72 -6.29 6.64
C ARG A 81 -17.01 -7.72 7.05
N VAL A 82 -16.20 -8.24 7.95
CA VAL A 82 -16.35 -9.59 8.50
C VAL A 82 -16.54 -9.46 10.01
N ALA A 83 -17.65 -9.99 10.51
CA ALA A 83 -17.93 -10.04 11.93
C ALA A 83 -17.16 -11.20 12.57
N ILE A 84 -16.39 -10.92 13.63
CA ILE A 84 -15.75 -11.94 14.46
C ILE A 84 -16.61 -12.24 15.69
N GLY A 85 -16.59 -13.50 16.13
CA GLY A 85 -17.24 -13.96 17.35
C GLY A 85 -16.55 -13.46 18.62
N PRO A 86 -17.22 -13.52 19.78
CA PRO A 86 -16.65 -13.05 21.05
C PRO A 86 -15.46 -13.89 21.52
N ASP A 87 -15.43 -15.17 21.15
CA ASP A 87 -14.37 -16.12 21.51
C ASP A 87 -13.34 -16.31 20.38
N ASP A 88 -13.43 -15.51 19.29
CA ASP A 88 -12.43 -15.53 18.23
C ASP A 88 -11.17 -14.78 18.68
N GLU A 89 -9.99 -15.37 18.47
CA GLU A 89 -8.72 -14.68 18.65
C GLU A 89 -8.24 -14.08 17.32
N MET A 90 -7.82 -12.81 17.33
CA MET A 90 -7.33 -12.13 16.14
C MET A 90 -5.87 -11.71 16.30
N THR A 91 -5.05 -11.99 15.28
CA THR A 91 -3.70 -11.44 15.15
C THR A 91 -3.43 -10.91 13.75
N ALA A 92 -2.38 -10.12 13.58
CA ALA A 92 -1.93 -9.63 12.29
C ALA A 92 -0.46 -10.04 12.07
N ARG A 93 -0.16 -10.58 10.89
CA ARG A 93 1.22 -10.93 10.52
C ARG A 93 1.52 -10.70 9.05
N PRO A 94 2.80 -10.55 8.68
CA PRO A 94 3.20 -10.62 7.27
C PRO A 94 2.79 -11.97 6.65
N PRO A 95 2.33 -11.98 5.39
CA PRO A 95 2.09 -13.21 4.65
C PRO A 95 3.43 -13.88 4.25
N THR A 96 3.41 -15.21 4.22
CA THR A 96 4.45 -16.03 3.59
C THR A 96 4.44 -15.82 2.06
N PRO A 97 5.51 -16.18 1.33
CA PRO A 97 5.54 -16.06 -0.13
C PRO A 97 4.38 -16.80 -0.83
N SER A 98 4.07 -18.02 -0.38
CA SER A 98 2.97 -18.82 -0.94
C SER A 98 1.60 -18.21 -0.66
N GLU A 99 1.37 -17.67 0.54
CA GLU A 99 0.12 -16.96 0.86
C GLU A 99 -0.04 -15.69 0.02
N ARG A 100 1.06 -14.97 -0.26
CA ARG A 100 1.00 -13.81 -1.15
C ARG A 100 0.57 -14.20 -2.55
N GLU A 101 1.09 -15.30 -3.08
CA GLU A 101 0.72 -15.78 -4.41
C GLU A 101 -0.75 -16.25 -4.43
N GLN A 102 -1.16 -17.08 -3.44
CA GLN A 102 -2.51 -17.63 -3.36
C GLN A 102 -3.61 -16.56 -3.21
N HIS A 103 -3.30 -15.46 -2.52
CA HIS A 103 -4.25 -14.37 -2.27
C HIS A 103 -3.94 -13.10 -3.07
N GLU A 104 -3.07 -13.20 -4.08
CA GLU A 104 -2.62 -12.09 -4.93
C GLU A 104 -2.24 -10.84 -4.11
N MET A 105 -1.60 -11.05 -2.96
CA MET A 105 -1.41 -10.02 -1.96
C MET A 105 -0.36 -9.00 -2.41
N PRO A 106 -0.71 -7.71 -2.38
CA PRO A 106 0.27 -6.66 -2.57
C PRO A 106 1.31 -6.64 -1.45
N GLU A 107 2.48 -6.10 -1.76
CA GLU A 107 3.53 -5.91 -0.75
C GLU A 107 3.08 -4.96 0.37
N GLY A 108 3.59 -5.19 1.59
CA GLY A 108 3.30 -4.38 2.78
C GLY A 108 1.94 -4.67 3.43
N VAL A 109 1.08 -5.48 2.80
CA VAL A 109 -0.22 -5.84 3.35
C VAL A 109 -0.08 -7.00 4.33
N PRO A 110 -0.55 -6.86 5.58
CA PRO A 110 -0.61 -7.98 6.52
C PRO A 110 -1.81 -8.90 6.22
N LEU A 111 -1.67 -10.17 6.62
CA LEU A 111 -2.80 -11.07 6.82
C LEU A 111 -3.33 -10.89 8.24
N LEU A 112 -4.63 -10.67 8.35
CA LEU A 112 -5.37 -10.83 9.60
C LEU A 112 -5.69 -12.32 9.73
N VAL A 113 -5.30 -12.91 10.85
CA VAL A 113 -5.55 -14.31 11.18
C VAL A 113 -6.58 -14.33 12.30
N VAL A 114 -7.71 -14.99 12.05
CA VAL A 114 -8.74 -15.23 13.04
C VAL A 114 -8.72 -16.70 13.40
N ILE A 115 -8.49 -17.01 14.67
CA ILE A 115 -8.55 -18.36 15.23
C ILE A 115 -9.90 -18.53 15.92
N HIS A 116 -10.67 -19.50 15.47
CA HIS A 116 -12.00 -19.80 15.99
C HIS A 116 -11.91 -20.75 17.20
N PRO A 117 -12.96 -20.82 18.05
CA PRO A 117 -12.97 -21.70 19.23
C PRO A 117 -12.81 -23.19 18.92
N ASP A 118 -13.16 -23.61 17.70
CA ASP A 118 -12.97 -24.98 17.22
C ASP A 118 -11.53 -25.27 16.75
N GLY A 119 -10.63 -24.28 16.85
CA GLY A 119 -9.24 -24.36 16.43
C GLY A 119 -9.02 -24.10 14.94
N THR A 120 -10.07 -23.86 14.15
CA THR A 120 -9.95 -23.51 12.74
C THR A 120 -9.43 -22.07 12.57
N GLN A 121 -8.82 -21.80 11.42
CA GLN A 121 -8.25 -20.49 11.12
C GLN A 121 -8.81 -19.93 9.83
N SER A 122 -9.18 -18.65 9.87
CA SER A 122 -9.56 -17.87 8.70
C SER A 122 -8.53 -16.77 8.44
N LEU A 123 -8.10 -16.64 7.17
CA LEU A 123 -7.07 -15.69 6.74
C LEU A 123 -7.68 -14.58 5.89
N TYR A 124 -7.43 -13.33 6.27
CA TYR A 124 -8.01 -12.16 5.63
C TYR A 124 -6.94 -11.14 5.23
N PRO A 125 -6.68 -10.93 3.93
CA PRO A 125 -5.86 -9.82 3.46
C PRO A 125 -6.40 -8.47 3.95
N ALA A 126 -5.62 -7.73 4.75
CA ALA A 126 -6.10 -6.51 5.40
C ALA A 126 -6.50 -5.37 4.45
N HIS A 127 -6.09 -5.45 3.17
CA HIS A 127 -6.50 -4.48 2.15
C HIS A 127 -7.88 -4.77 1.55
N LEU A 128 -8.43 -5.98 1.73
CA LEU A 128 -9.74 -6.39 1.21
C LEU A 128 -10.78 -6.55 2.33
N TYR A 129 -10.34 -6.81 3.56
CA TYR A 129 -11.23 -7.15 4.66
C TYR A 129 -11.03 -6.23 5.84
N ARG A 130 -12.14 -5.91 6.51
CA ARG A 130 -12.15 -5.21 7.78
C ARG A 130 -12.89 -6.06 8.81
N LEU A 131 -12.18 -6.46 9.85
CA LEU A 131 -12.77 -7.20 10.96
C LEU A 131 -13.53 -6.23 11.87
N THR A 132 -14.73 -6.61 12.25
CA THR A 132 -15.58 -5.85 13.16
C THR A 132 -16.00 -6.75 14.31
N ALA A 133 -15.80 -6.29 15.55
CA ALA A 133 -16.45 -6.91 16.69
C ALA A 133 -17.96 -6.75 16.53
N ARG A 134 -18.72 -7.83 16.76
CA ARG A 134 -20.17 -7.67 16.91
C ARG A 134 -20.42 -6.79 18.14
N PRO A 135 -21.21 -5.71 18.04
CA PRO A 135 -21.69 -5.05 19.24
C PRO A 135 -22.60 -6.03 20.00
N ASP A 136 -22.36 -6.15 21.31
CA ASP A 136 -23.23 -6.86 22.26
C ASP A 136 -24.67 -6.31 22.26
#